data_AF-A0A836CCI2-F1
#
_entry.id   AF-A0A836CCI2-F1
#
_cell.length_a   1.000
_cell.length_b   1.000
_cell.length_c   1.000
_cell.angle_alpha   90.00
_cell.angle_beta   90.00
_cell.angle_gamma   90.00
#
_symmetry.space_group_name_H-M   'P 1'
#
loop_
_entity.id
_entity.type
_entity.pdbx_description
1 polymer ?
#
loop_
_entity_poly.entity_id
_entity_poly.type
_entity_poly.pdbx_seq_one_letter_code
_entity_poly.pdbx_strand_id
1 'polypeptide(L)' 'CSICLDAPRQRGALACGHAFCFDCIRDWSQRETTCPLCKQRFTAIQRADSPAAALSEDVTDVTDSDAF' A
#
# COMPACT_ATOMS: atom_id res chain seq x y z
N CYS A 1 9.58 2.18 6.92
CA CYS A 1 8.86 3.46 7.04
C CYS A 1 9.75 4.45 7.77
N SER A 2 9.93 5.69 7.30
CA SER A 2 10.85 6.62 7.97
C SER A 2 10.31 7.23 9.27
N ILE A 3 9.06 6.91 9.65
CA ILE A 3 8.43 7.37 10.90
C ILE A 3 8.71 6.36 12.02
N CYS A 4 8.36 5.08 11.84
CA CYS A 4 8.57 4.03 12.83
C CYS A 4 9.86 3.22 12.66
N LEU A 5 10.63 3.49 11.59
CA LEU A 5 11.86 2.78 11.22
C LEU A 5 11.70 1.26 10.98
N ASP A 6 10.47 0.77 10.84
CA ASP A 6 10.14 -0.65 10.62
C ASP A 6 9.49 -0.91 9.26
N ALA A 7 9.33 -2.18 8.90
CA ALA A 7 8.64 -2.64 7.70
C ALA A 7 7.13 -2.31 7.78
N PRO A 8 6.57 -1.60 6.77
CA PRO A 8 5.15 -1.28 6.76
C PRO A 8 4.31 -2.53 6.49
N ARG A 9 3.40 -2.86 7.41
CA ARG A 9 2.36 -3.89 7.19
C ARG A 9 1.32 -3.46 6.15
N GLN A 10 0.95 -2.18 6.19
CA GLN A 10 0.07 -1.51 5.23
C GLN A 10 0.78 -0.27 4.71
N ARG A 11 0.91 -0.12 3.39
CA ARG A 11 1.61 1.01 2.79
C ARG A 11 0.64 2.16 2.52
N GLY A 12 0.86 3.28 3.18
CA GLY A 12 0.21 4.56 2.87
C GLY A 12 1.11 5.42 1.98
N ALA A 13 0.64 5.78 0.79
CA ALA A 13 1.32 6.67 -0.14
C ALA A 13 0.68 8.06 -0.16
N LEU A 14 1.50 9.09 -0.24
CA LEU A 14 1.08 10.48 -0.42
C LEU A 14 1.10 10.87 -1.90
N ALA A 15 0.38 11.94 -2.26
CA ALA A 15 0.38 12.50 -3.62
C ALA A 15 1.78 12.95 -4.09
N CYS A 16 2.71 13.21 -3.17
CA CYS A 16 4.10 13.51 -3.49
C CYS A 16 4.96 12.27 -3.82
N GLY A 17 4.37 11.07 -3.87
CA GLY A 17 5.06 9.82 -4.22
C GLY A 17 5.78 9.13 -3.06
N HIS A 18 5.82 9.72 -1.87
CA HIS A 18 6.45 9.12 -0.69
C HIS A 18 5.51 8.15 0.04
N ALA A 19 6.05 7.02 0.52
CA ALA A 19 5.30 5.97 1.18
C ALA A 19 5.78 5.68 2.62
N PHE A 20 4.81 5.45 3.50
CA PHE A 20 5.00 5.19 4.93
C PHE A 20 4.07 4.04 5.37
N CYS A 21 4.13 3.63 6.64
CA CYS A 21 3.04 2.80 7.19
C CYS A 21 1.76 3.64 7.16
N PHE A 22 0.63 3.03 6.77
CA PHE A 22 -0.66 3.72 6.76
C PHE A 22 -1.00 4.31 8.12
N ASP A 23 -0.82 3.53 9.20
CA ASP A 23 -1.05 4.00 10.56
C ASP A 23 -0.12 5.17 10.94
N CYS A 24 1.17 5.07 10.61
CA CYS A 24 2.13 6.13 10.95
C CYS A 24 1.82 7.46 10.26
N ILE A 25 1.48 7.43 8.96
CA ILE A 25 1.15 8.67 8.24
C ILE A 25 -0.24 9.19 8.61
N ARG A 26 -1.18 8.31 8.99
CA ARG A 26 -2.47 8.70 9.57
C ARG A 26 -2.28 9.44 10.88
N ASP A 27 -1.47 8.91 11.79
CA ASP A 27 -1.24 9.55 13.10
C ASP A 27 -0.46 10.86 12.93
N TRP A 28 0.47 10.91 11.97
CA TRP A 28 1.13 12.15 11.56
C TRP A 28 0.13 13.20 11.08
N SER A 29 -0.84 12.82 10.24
CA SER A 29 -1.84 13.74 9.67
C SER A 29 -2.72 14.44 10.71
N GLN A 30 -2.86 13.87 11.91
CA GLN A 30 -3.58 14.50 13.02
C GLN A 30 -2.82 15.69 13.62
N ARG A 31 -1.50 15.73 13.45
CA ARG A 31 -0.62 16.79 13.96
C ARG A 31 -0.19 17.75 12.86
N GLU A 32 0.08 17.21 11.67
CA GLU A 32 0.70 17.94 10.57
C GLU A 32 0.29 17.34 9.21
N THR A 33 -0.12 18.19 8.27
CA THR A 33 -0.62 17.78 6.93
C THR A 33 0.45 17.92 5.84
N THR A 34 1.72 17.91 6.23
CA THR A 34 2.87 17.97 5.31
C THR A 34 3.67 16.68 5.33
N CYS A 35 4.20 16.28 4.17
CA CYS A 35 5.00 15.07 4.03
C CYS A 35 6.24 15.13 4.96
N PRO A 36 6.53 14.09 5.75
CA PRO A 36 7.71 14.07 6.63
C PRO A 36 9.04 14.29 5.88
N LEU A 37 9.12 13.84 4.62
CA LEU A 37 10.33 13.86 3.79
C LEU A 37 10.49 15.16 2.99
N CYS A 38 9.49 15.54 2.20
CA CYS A 38 9.58 16.69 1.30
C CYS A 38 8.81 17.92 1.75
N LYS A 39 8.11 17.86 2.89
CA LYS A 39 7.26 18.94 3.44
C LYS A 39 6.12 19.41 2.54
N GLN A 40 5.84 18.70 1.46
CA GLN A 40 4.70 18.99 0.58
C GLN A 40 3.38 18.72 1.31
N ARG A 41 2.45 19.66 1.25
CA ARG A 41 1.10 19.50 1.81
C ARG A 41 0.35 18.36 1.12
N PHE A 42 -0.38 17.59 1.89
CA PHE A 42 -1.25 16.53 1.40
C PHE A 42 -2.62 16.62 2.09
N THR A 43 -3.66 16.21 1.38
CA THR A 43 -5.05 16.20 1.88
C THR A 43 -5.62 14.79 1.97
N ALA A 44 -4.94 13.80 1.40
CA ALA A 44 -5.36 12.41 1.40
C ALA A 44 -4.14 11.48 1.47
N ILE A 45 -4.37 10.28 2.02
CA ILE A 45 -3.41 9.18 2.12
C ILE A 45 -3.98 8.01 1.34
N GLN A 46 -3.25 7.52 0.33
CA GLN A 46 -3.65 6.38 -0.49
C GLN A 46 -3.16 5.08 0.15
N ARG A 47 -4.06 4.12 0.38
CA ARG A 47 -3.67 2.76 0.79
C ARG A 47 -3.24 1.99 -0.44
N ALA A 48 -2.00 1.54 -0.47
CA ALA A 48 -1.48 0.69 -1.54
C ALA A 48 -1.87 -0.79 -1.37
N ASP A 49 -2.64 -1.11 -0.33
CA ASP A 49 -3.05 -2.47 0.03
C ASP A 49 -4.38 -2.90 -0.64
N SER A 50 -4.96 -2.07 -1.50
CA SER A 50 -6.13 -2.46 -2.29
C SER A 50 -5.65 -3.16 -3.57
N PRO A 51 -6.00 -4.44 -3.78
CA PRO A 51 -5.84 -5.06 -5.08
C PRO A 51 -6.88 -4.45 -6.02
N ALA A 52 -6.57 -3.29 -6.60
CA ALA A 52 -7.38 -2.70 -7.67
C ALA A 52 -7.33 -3.53 -8.99
N ALA A 53 -6.83 -4.77 -8.93
CA ALA A 53 -6.70 -5.68 -10.07
C ALA A 53 -6.81 -7.16 -9.65
N ALA A 54 -7.65 -7.51 -8.68
CA ALA A 54 -8.08 -8.91 -8.51
C ALA A 54 -9.23 -9.24 -9.50
N LEU A 55 -8.89 -9.28 -10.79
CA LEU A 55 -9.52 -10.10 -11.82
C LEU A 55 -8.31 -10.75 -12.51
N SER A 56 -8.06 -12.05 -12.41
CA SER A 56 -8.96 -13.16 -12.69
C SER A 56 -8.59 -14.36 -11.81
N GLU A 57 -9.62 -14.99 -11.26
CA GLU A 57 -9.61 -16.42 -11.02
C GLU A 57 -9.47 -17.09 -12.39
N ASP A 58 -8.43 -17.90 -12.58
CA ASP A 58 -8.56 -19.06 -13.46
C ASP A 58 -7.99 -20.26 -12.70
N VAL A 59 -8.90 -20.88 -11.96
CA VAL A 59 -8.77 -22.24 -11.45
C VAL A 59 -9.72 -23.10 -12.24
N THR A 60 -9.25 -23.61 -13.38
CA THR A 60 -9.71 -24.87 -13.99
C THR A 60 -8.59 -25.30 -14.93
N ASP A 61 -7.92 -26.42 -14.72
CA ASP A 61 -8.41 -27.74 -15.12
C ASP A 61 -7.43 -28.76 -14.52
N VAL A 62 -7.81 -29.50 -13.49
CA VAL A 62 -8.23 -30.92 -13.57
C VAL A 62 -7.42 -31.76 -14.57
N THR A 63 -6.94 -32.87 -14.02
CA THR A 63 -6.15 -33.97 -14.56
C THR A 63 -6.70 -34.64 -15.82
N ASP A 64 -5.80 -34.99 -16.76
CA ASP A 64 -5.85 -36.19 -17.60
C ASP A 64 -4.40 -36.50 -18.06
N SER A 65 -3.69 -37.53 -17.58
CA SER A 65 -3.90 -38.98 -17.72
C SER A 65 -3.86 -39.52 -19.16
N ASP A 66 -2.70 -39.43 -19.82
CA ASP A 66 -2.30 -40.35 -20.90
C ASP A 66 -0.77 -40.56 -20.76
N ALA A 67 -0.20 -41.65 -20.24
CA ALA A 67 -0.48 -43.09 -20.38
C ALA A 67 -0.33 -43.62 -21.82
N PHE A 68 0.88 -43.48 -22.39
CA PHE A 68 1.44 -44.47 -23.32
C PHE A 68 2.95 -44.64 -23.14
#